data_AF-K9A0H0-F1
#
_entry.id   AF-K9A0H0-F1
#
_cell.length_a   1.000
_cell.length_b   1.000
_cell.length_c   1.000
_cell.angle_alpha   90.00
_cell.angle_beta   90.00
_cell.angle_gamma   90.00
#
_symmetry.space_group_name_H-M   'P 1'
#
loop_
_entity.id
_entity.type
_entity.pdbx_description
1 polymer ?
#
loop_
_entity_poly.entity_id
_entity_poly.type
_entity_poly.pdbx_seq_one_letter_code
_entity_poly.pdbx_strand_id
1 'polypeptide(L)'
;MIDGSFFQDEVEQRKIMAVPMVFQDNEHIGQGRMTLEEIVAKLDTNSAEKDAAALNAKDAFDVLVIGGGPAGATAAIYAARKGINTGIVAERFGGQVMDTMDIENFTSVQKTQGPKFAAEMESHVREYDVDIMNLQRVSKITGANQTINGLVEVELENGAKLESKTVILSTGARWREMNVPGEQEYRTRGVAYCPHCDGPLFKGKRVA
;
A
#
# COMPACT_ATOMS: atom_id res chain seq x y z
N MET A 1 -8.53 -3.96 -23.41
CA MET A 1 -9.48 -3.06 -22.70
C MET A 1 -10.79 -3.13 -23.44
N ILE A 2 -11.89 -3.48 -22.77
CA ILE A 2 -13.23 -3.55 -23.36
C ILE A 2 -13.98 -2.28 -22.93
N ASP A 3 -14.61 -1.59 -23.87
CA ASP A 3 -15.44 -0.43 -23.59
C ASP A 3 -16.89 -0.87 -23.37
N GLY A 4 -17.36 -0.79 -22.12
CA GLY A 4 -18.69 -1.23 -21.73
C GLY A 4 -19.83 -0.51 -22.48
N SER A 5 -19.60 0.67 -23.07
CA SER A 5 -20.65 1.34 -23.86
C SER A 5 -20.94 0.64 -25.18
N PHE A 6 -19.94 -0.05 -25.76
CA PHE A 6 -20.08 -0.79 -27.02
C PHE A 6 -20.44 -2.27 -26.82
N PHE A 7 -20.19 -2.81 -25.62
CA PHE A 7 -20.37 -4.23 -25.29
C PHE A 7 -21.34 -4.41 -24.11
N GLN A 8 -22.54 -3.82 -24.21
CA GLN A 8 -23.54 -3.83 -23.14
C GLN A 8 -23.99 -5.24 -22.76
N ASP A 9 -24.16 -6.13 -23.75
CA ASP A 9 -24.53 -7.54 -23.52
C ASP A 9 -23.51 -8.25 -22.60
N GLU A 10 -22.21 -7.93 -22.77
CA GLU A 10 -21.14 -8.50 -21.95
C GLU A 10 -21.14 -7.93 -20.52
N VAL A 11 -21.43 -6.64 -20.37
CA VAL A 11 -21.59 -5.97 -19.06
C VAL A 11 -22.75 -6.59 -18.27
N GLU A 12 -23.89 -6.81 -18.91
CA GLU A 12 -25.07 -7.41 -18.29
C GLU A 12 -24.83 -8.89 -17.96
N GLN A 13 -24.32 -9.67 -18.93
CA GLN A 13 -24.06 -11.10 -18.75
C GLN A 13 -23.06 -11.37 -17.61
N ARG A 14 -22.01 -10.55 -17.52
CA ARG A 14 -20.98 -10.65 -16.47
C ARG A 14 -21.34 -9.90 -15.19
N LYS A 15 -22.51 -9.25 -15.12
CA LYS A 15 -23.00 -8.46 -13.98
C LYS A 15 -21.96 -7.45 -13.46
N ILE A 16 -21.34 -6.71 -14.38
CA ILE A 16 -20.31 -5.72 -14.06
C ILE A 16 -21.00 -4.48 -13.46
N MET A 17 -20.96 -4.35 -12.13
CA MET A 17 -21.60 -3.24 -11.41
C MET A 17 -20.68 -2.04 -11.17
N ALA A 18 -19.36 -2.21 -11.35
CA ALA A 18 -18.38 -1.14 -11.17
C ALA A 18 -17.13 -1.38 -12.02
N VAL A 19 -16.46 -0.29 -12.41
CA VAL A 19 -15.25 -0.29 -13.25
C VAL A 19 -14.09 0.44 -12.56
N PRO A 20 -12.82 0.10 -12.87
CA PRO A 20 -12.40 -1.01 -13.74
C PRO A 20 -12.58 -2.38 -13.08
N MET A 21 -12.85 -3.41 -13.89
CA MET A 21 -12.96 -4.81 -13.48
C MET A 21 -12.14 -5.67 -14.44
N VAL A 22 -11.35 -6.60 -13.90
CA VAL A 22 -10.32 -7.35 -14.60
C VAL A 22 -10.63 -8.84 -14.53
N PHE A 23 -10.55 -9.50 -15.68
CA PHE A 23 -10.78 -10.93 -15.84
C PHE A 23 -9.56 -11.59 -16.51
N GLN A 24 -9.25 -12.82 -16.12
CA GLN A 24 -8.31 -13.72 -16.78
C GLN A 24 -9.07 -15.00 -17.13
N ASP A 25 -9.03 -15.43 -18.39
CA ASP A 25 -9.69 -16.67 -18.85
C ASP A 25 -11.16 -16.79 -18.42
N ASN A 26 -11.89 -15.67 -18.46
CA ASN A 26 -13.28 -15.49 -17.99
C ASN A 26 -13.51 -15.58 -16.47
N GLU A 27 -12.48 -15.78 -15.67
CA GLU A 27 -12.54 -15.66 -14.21
C GLU A 27 -12.21 -14.25 -13.76
N HIS A 28 -12.93 -13.75 -12.76
CA HIS A 28 -12.70 -12.42 -12.18
C HIS A 28 -11.44 -12.45 -11.31
N ILE A 29 -10.46 -11.61 -11.63
CA ILE A 29 -9.18 -11.54 -10.90
C ILE A 29 -9.02 -10.25 -10.08
N GLY A 30 -9.84 -9.22 -10.34
CA GLY A 30 -9.77 -7.99 -9.54
C GLY A 30 -10.73 -6.90 -10.00
N GLN A 31 -11.05 -6.00 -9.06
CA GLN A 31 -11.94 -4.87 -9.28
C GLN A 31 -11.35 -3.64 -8.58
N GLY A 32 -11.57 -2.47 -9.18
CA GLY A 32 -11.06 -1.20 -8.68
C GLY A 32 -9.61 -0.96 -9.09
N ARG A 33 -8.97 0.00 -8.42
CA ARG A 33 -7.58 0.36 -8.73
C ARG A 33 -6.65 -0.77 -8.30
N MET A 34 -5.82 -1.21 -9.23
CA MET A 34 -4.72 -2.15 -8.97
C MET A 34 -3.43 -1.62 -9.60
N THR A 35 -2.31 -1.86 -8.94
CA THR A 35 -0.98 -1.58 -9.51
C THR A 35 -0.57 -2.69 -10.48
N LEU A 36 0.42 -2.43 -11.33
CA LEU A 36 0.97 -3.44 -12.22
C LEU A 36 1.55 -4.62 -11.43
N GLU A 37 2.24 -4.33 -10.32
CA GLU A 37 2.83 -5.34 -9.44
C GLU A 37 1.76 -6.26 -8.85
N GLU A 38 0.63 -5.71 -8.37
CA GLU A 38 -0.51 -6.49 -7.86
C GLU A 38 -1.13 -7.39 -8.94
N ILE A 39 -1.21 -6.90 -10.18
CA ILE A 39 -1.70 -7.69 -11.31
C ILE A 39 -0.73 -8.84 -11.60
N VAL A 40 0.57 -8.55 -11.73
CA VAL A 40 1.60 -9.57 -12.00
C VAL A 40 1.63 -10.63 -10.91
N ALA A 41 1.56 -10.25 -9.63
CA ALA A 41 1.54 -11.18 -8.51
C ALA A 41 0.32 -12.12 -8.52
N LYS A 42 -0.83 -11.68 -9.05
CA LYS A 42 -1.99 -12.56 -9.23
C LYS A 42 -1.87 -13.50 -10.41
N LEU A 43 -1.09 -13.13 -11.43
CA LEU A 43 -0.90 -13.93 -12.65
C LEU A 43 0.24 -14.95 -12.51
N ASP A 44 1.28 -14.65 -11.72
CA ASP A 44 2.45 -15.52 -11.53
C ASP A 44 2.32 -16.40 -10.27
N THR A 45 1.76 -17.59 -10.44
CA THR A 45 1.54 -18.57 -9.36
C THR A 45 2.83 -19.17 -8.77
N ASN A 46 4.00 -18.96 -9.39
CA ASN A 46 5.29 -19.46 -8.92
C ASN A 46 6.19 -18.35 -8.33
N SER A 47 5.70 -17.12 -8.15
CA SER A 47 6.54 -15.99 -7.72
C SER A 47 6.95 -16.10 -6.24
N ALA A 48 6.08 -16.60 -5.37
CA ALA A 48 6.26 -16.50 -3.92
C ALA A 48 7.57 -17.14 -3.40
N GLU A 49 7.94 -18.33 -3.89
CA GLU A 49 9.19 -18.99 -3.50
C GLU A 49 10.43 -18.24 -4.01
N LYS A 50 10.37 -17.70 -5.23
CA LYS A 50 11.46 -16.92 -5.83
C LYS A 50 11.64 -15.59 -5.11
N ASP A 51 10.53 -14.92 -4.80
CA ASP A 51 10.53 -13.66 -4.05
C ASP A 51 11.09 -13.90 -2.64
N ALA A 52 10.68 -14.99 -1.98
CA ALA A 52 11.22 -15.34 -0.67
C ALA A 52 12.73 -15.65 -0.73
N ALA A 53 13.19 -16.39 -1.74
CA ALA A 53 14.61 -16.66 -1.94
C ALA A 53 15.42 -15.38 -2.20
N ALA A 54 14.89 -14.46 -3.01
CA ALA A 54 15.53 -13.17 -3.29
C ALA A 54 15.60 -12.28 -2.03
N LEU A 55 14.56 -12.29 -1.20
CA LEU A 55 14.50 -11.57 0.06
C LEU A 55 15.48 -12.16 1.09
N ASN A 56 15.55 -13.49 1.21
CA ASN A 56 16.49 -14.18 2.09
C ASN A 56 17.96 -13.96 1.71
N ALA A 57 18.24 -13.61 0.44
CA ALA A 57 19.59 -13.34 -0.04
C ALA A 57 20.06 -11.90 0.23
N LYS A 58 19.19 -11.03 0.77
CA LYS A 58 19.55 -9.64 1.08
C LYS A 58 20.46 -9.58 2.30
N ASP A 59 21.45 -8.69 2.24
CA ASP A 59 22.30 -8.37 3.39
C ASP A 59 21.48 -7.70 4.50
N ALA A 60 22.00 -7.73 5.72
CA ALA A 60 21.38 -7.04 6.83
C ALA A 60 21.29 -5.52 6.59
N PHE A 61 20.12 -4.96 6.88
CA PHE A 61 19.87 -3.53 6.81
C PHE A 61 20.46 -2.80 8.02
N ASP A 62 20.84 -1.54 7.84
CA ASP A 62 21.08 -0.64 8.98
C ASP A 62 19.73 -0.23 9.60
N VAL A 63 18.75 0.07 8.75
CA VAL A 63 17.38 0.41 9.13
C VAL A 63 16.40 -0.29 8.20
N LEU A 64 15.48 -1.06 8.78
CA LEU A 64 14.36 -1.67 8.06
C LEU A 64 13.05 -1.04 8.52
N VAL A 65 12.38 -0.35 7.60
CA VAL A 65 11.10 0.33 7.85
C VAL A 65 9.96 -0.62 7.51
N ILE A 66 9.07 -0.86 8.47
CA ILE A 66 7.91 -1.74 8.28
C ILE A 66 6.67 -0.86 8.07
N GLY A 67 6.16 -0.85 6.84
CA GLY A 67 5.05 -0.03 6.37
C GLY A 67 5.46 0.99 5.30
N GLY A 68 4.81 0.96 4.13
CA GLY A 68 5.08 1.87 3.00
C GLY A 68 4.20 3.12 2.94
N GLY A 69 3.59 3.53 4.06
CA GLY A 69 2.77 4.75 4.13
C GLY A 69 3.61 6.03 4.32
N PRO A 70 2.96 7.20 4.51
CA PRO A 70 3.65 8.49 4.69
C PRO A 70 4.72 8.52 5.78
N ALA A 71 4.45 7.86 6.92
CA ALA A 71 5.42 7.74 8.00
C ALA A 71 6.65 6.95 7.59
N GLY A 72 6.47 5.80 6.93
CA GLY A 72 7.56 4.93 6.51
C GLY A 72 8.41 5.52 5.39
N ALA A 73 7.77 6.10 4.37
CA ALA A 73 8.48 6.79 3.29
C ALA A 73 9.33 7.96 3.82
N THR A 74 8.78 8.76 4.73
CA THR A 74 9.53 9.86 5.37
C THR A 74 10.71 9.32 6.17
N ALA A 75 10.52 8.26 6.97
CA ALA A 75 11.60 7.65 7.73
C ALA A 75 12.73 7.14 6.82
N ALA A 76 12.37 6.46 5.73
CA ALA A 76 13.34 5.93 4.77
C ALA A 76 14.13 7.03 4.06
N ILE A 77 13.47 8.12 3.61
CA ILE A 77 14.15 9.28 3.03
C ILE A 77 15.19 9.83 4.01
N TYR A 78 14.84 10.00 5.28
CA TYR A 78 15.76 10.54 6.28
C TYR A 78 16.93 9.60 6.60
N ALA A 79 16.67 8.29 6.67
CA ALA A 79 17.70 7.28 6.88
C ALA A 79 18.66 7.22 5.69
N ALA A 80 18.15 7.09 4.47
CA ALA A 80 18.96 6.98 3.25
C ALA A 80 19.82 8.22 2.98
N ARG A 81 19.36 9.41 3.38
CA ARG A 81 20.15 10.65 3.36
C ARG A 81 21.39 10.62 4.24
N LYS A 82 21.52 9.64 5.14
CA LYS A 82 22.74 9.40 5.94
C LYS A 82 23.67 8.36 5.31
N GLY A 83 23.30 7.80 4.15
CA GLY A 83 24.11 6.81 3.42
C GLY A 83 24.15 5.44 4.09
N ILE A 84 23.15 5.10 4.91
CA ILE A 84 23.04 3.80 5.58
C ILE A 84 22.09 2.89 4.81
N ASN A 85 22.34 1.58 4.85
CA ASN A 85 21.56 0.58 4.11
C ASN A 85 20.11 0.57 4.62
N THR A 86 19.18 1.05 3.80
CA THR A 86 17.80 1.34 4.20
C THR A 86 16.81 0.54 3.34
N GLY A 87 15.94 -0.23 4.01
CA GLY A 87 14.87 -0.97 3.36
C GLY A 87 13.48 -0.54 3.81
N ILE A 88 12.48 -0.72 2.95
CA ILE A 88 11.05 -0.61 3.29
C ILE A 88 10.36 -1.92 2.97
N VAL A 89 9.69 -2.53 3.95
CA VAL A 89 8.75 -3.65 3.74
C VAL A 89 7.34 -3.10 3.73
N ALA A 90 6.60 -3.29 2.64
CA ALA A 90 5.25 -2.73 2.49
C ALA A 90 4.27 -3.73 1.88
N GLU A 91 3.07 -3.84 2.47
CA GLU A 91 1.93 -4.57 1.86
C GLU A 91 1.51 -3.86 0.56
N ARG A 92 1.42 -2.52 0.62
CA ARG A 92 1.19 -1.65 -0.53
C ARG A 92 1.83 -0.29 -0.26
N PHE A 93 2.75 0.14 -1.12
CA PHE A 93 3.32 1.48 -1.03
C PHE A 93 2.24 2.57 -1.15
N GLY A 94 2.41 3.67 -0.42
CA GLY A 94 1.41 4.74 -0.27
C GLY A 94 0.45 4.55 0.91
N GLY A 95 0.19 3.31 1.35
CA GLY A 95 -0.71 3.04 2.47
C GLY A 95 -2.12 3.58 2.26
N GLN A 96 -2.72 4.22 3.28
CA GLN A 96 -4.11 4.72 3.23
C GLN A 96 -4.34 5.84 2.22
N VAL A 97 -3.32 6.66 1.91
CA VAL A 97 -3.52 7.80 1.01
C VAL A 97 -3.89 7.33 -0.40
N MET A 98 -3.48 6.12 -0.82
CA MET A 98 -3.84 5.54 -2.13
C MET A 98 -5.36 5.41 -2.35
N ASP A 99 -6.12 5.21 -1.26
CA ASP A 99 -7.58 5.07 -1.31
C ASP A 99 -8.31 6.40 -1.03
N THR A 100 -7.55 7.48 -0.86
CA THR A 100 -8.09 8.82 -0.63
C THR A 100 -8.23 9.56 -1.95
N MET A 101 -9.32 10.32 -2.11
CA MET A 101 -9.49 11.22 -3.26
C MET A 101 -8.85 12.56 -2.95
N ASP A 102 -9.61 13.58 -2.56
CA ASP A 102 -9.08 14.92 -2.34
C ASP A 102 -8.31 15.02 -1.02
N ILE A 103 -7.14 15.65 -1.07
CA ILE A 103 -6.31 15.98 0.10
C ILE A 103 -6.00 17.47 0.04
N GLU A 104 -6.48 18.23 1.03
CA GLU A 104 -6.39 19.70 1.09
C GLU A 104 -5.70 20.22 2.36
N ASN A 105 -5.11 19.31 3.15
CA ASN A 105 -4.49 19.60 4.45
C ASN A 105 -3.03 19.15 4.56
N PHE A 106 -2.39 18.82 3.43
CA PHE A 106 -0.94 18.59 3.43
C PHE A 106 -0.22 19.92 3.31
N THR A 107 0.45 20.33 4.39
CA THR A 107 1.14 21.64 4.48
C THR A 107 1.99 21.90 3.23
N SER A 108 1.92 23.11 2.68
CA SER A 108 2.53 23.57 1.40
C SER A 108 1.85 23.10 0.11
N VAL A 109 0.93 22.14 0.17
CA VAL A 109 0.15 21.65 -0.99
C VAL A 109 -1.32 22.01 -0.79
N GLN A 110 -1.82 22.95 -1.59
CA GLN A 110 -3.21 23.44 -1.46
C GLN A 110 -4.24 22.34 -1.76
N LYS A 111 -4.00 21.55 -2.80
CA LYS A 111 -4.85 20.42 -3.18
C LYS A 111 -4.03 19.38 -3.95
N THR A 112 -4.18 18.13 -3.56
CA THR A 112 -3.66 16.98 -4.31
C THR A 112 -4.66 15.82 -4.24
N GLN A 113 -4.31 14.71 -4.87
CA GLN A 113 -5.07 13.47 -4.80
C GLN A 113 -4.21 12.35 -4.25
N GLY A 114 -4.84 11.43 -3.53
CA GLY A 114 -4.18 10.30 -2.89
C GLY A 114 -3.15 9.55 -3.74
N PRO A 115 -3.53 9.03 -4.94
CA PRO A 115 -2.59 8.33 -5.82
C PRO A 115 -1.44 9.20 -6.32
N LYS A 116 -1.71 10.48 -6.62
CA LYS A 116 -0.68 11.43 -7.05
C LYS A 116 0.32 11.65 -5.90
N PHE A 117 -0.19 11.89 -4.71
CA PHE A 117 0.63 12.09 -3.51
C PHE A 117 1.48 10.85 -3.18
N ALA A 118 0.92 9.65 -3.30
CA ALA A 118 1.66 8.40 -3.11
C ALA A 118 2.77 8.21 -4.14
N ALA A 119 2.51 8.51 -5.43
CA ALA A 119 3.51 8.43 -6.49
C ALA A 119 4.63 9.46 -6.32
N GLU A 120 4.32 10.70 -5.94
CA GLU A 120 5.31 11.74 -5.63
C GLU A 120 6.19 11.34 -4.44
N MET A 121 5.58 10.73 -3.41
CA MET A 121 6.29 10.19 -2.27
C MET A 121 7.22 9.03 -2.64
N GLU A 122 6.74 8.09 -3.47
CA GLU A 122 7.56 6.98 -3.97
C GLU A 122 8.73 7.49 -4.80
N SER A 123 8.48 8.48 -5.68
CA SER A 123 9.53 9.13 -6.47
C SER A 123 10.62 9.71 -5.58
N HIS A 124 10.26 10.40 -4.49
CA HIS A 124 11.24 10.97 -3.56
C HIS A 124 12.01 9.90 -2.78
N VAL A 125 11.39 8.77 -2.42
CA VAL A 125 12.13 7.64 -1.84
C VAL A 125 13.15 7.10 -2.85
N ARG A 126 12.75 6.94 -4.11
CA ARG A 126 13.59 6.41 -5.21
C ARG A 126 14.69 7.35 -5.68
N GLU A 127 14.71 8.62 -5.23
CA GLU A 127 15.88 9.49 -5.41
C GLU A 127 17.11 9.00 -4.61
N TYR A 128 16.88 8.12 -3.63
CA TYR A 128 17.91 7.49 -2.81
C TYR A 128 17.96 5.98 -3.07
N ASP A 129 19.06 5.35 -2.65
CA ASP A 129 19.24 3.89 -2.72
C ASP A 129 18.48 3.19 -1.59
N VAL A 130 17.15 3.30 -1.63
CA VAL A 130 16.24 2.62 -0.69
C VAL A 130 15.66 1.39 -1.37
N ASP A 131 15.81 0.25 -0.71
CA ASP A 131 15.26 -1.02 -1.17
C ASP A 131 13.77 -1.13 -0.79
N ILE A 132 12.89 -0.90 -1.75
CA ILE A 132 11.44 -0.98 -1.55
C ILE A 132 10.96 -2.41 -1.85
N MET A 133 10.65 -3.17 -0.81
CA MET A 133 10.08 -4.51 -0.88
C MET A 133 8.55 -4.44 -0.76
N ASN A 134 7.90 -4.18 -1.89
CA ASN A 134 6.44 -4.07 -1.98
C ASN A 134 5.76 -5.46 -2.03
N LEU A 135 4.46 -5.51 -1.77
CA LEU A 135 3.65 -6.73 -1.68
C LEU A 135 4.13 -7.72 -0.60
N GLN A 136 4.77 -7.21 0.45
CA GLN A 136 5.29 -8.00 1.55
C GLN A 136 4.59 -7.64 2.86
N ARG A 137 4.24 -8.65 3.66
CA ARG A 137 3.64 -8.47 4.97
C ARG A 137 4.49 -9.14 6.04
N VAL A 138 4.78 -8.41 7.11
CA VAL A 138 5.52 -8.93 8.27
C VAL A 138 4.58 -9.73 9.15
N SER A 139 4.95 -10.98 9.44
CA SER A 139 4.21 -11.89 10.32
C SER A 139 4.77 -11.86 11.75
N LYS A 140 6.08 -11.68 11.91
CA LYS A 140 6.75 -11.71 13.21
C LYS A 140 8.04 -10.88 13.22
N ILE A 141 8.36 -10.31 14.39
CA ILE A 141 9.61 -9.62 14.65
C ILE A 141 10.25 -10.25 15.89
N THR A 142 11.52 -10.66 15.78
CA THR A 142 12.33 -11.17 16.88
C THR A 142 13.39 -10.13 17.22
N GLY A 143 13.44 -9.69 18.49
CA GLY A 143 14.34 -8.64 18.92
C GLY A 143 15.81 -9.05 18.86
N ALA A 144 16.72 -8.09 18.67
CA ALA A 144 18.17 -8.33 18.60
C ALA A 144 18.75 -9.03 19.84
N ASN A 145 18.13 -8.88 21.01
CA ASN A 145 18.54 -9.57 22.24
C ASN A 145 18.11 -11.05 22.29
N GLN A 146 17.30 -11.50 21.33
CA GLN A 146 16.78 -12.86 21.22
C GLN A 146 17.44 -13.63 20.07
N THR A 147 18.26 -12.97 19.24
CA THR A 147 18.98 -13.56 18.10
C THR A 147 20.46 -13.77 18.44
N ILE A 148 21.09 -14.75 17.80
CA ILE A 148 22.50 -15.12 18.08
C ILE A 148 23.48 -14.07 17.51
N ASN A 149 23.13 -13.46 16.39
CA ASN A 149 23.95 -12.46 15.70
C ASN A 149 23.73 -11.02 16.19
N GLY A 150 22.81 -10.79 17.13
CA GLY A 150 22.52 -9.46 17.68
C GLY A 150 21.79 -8.54 16.72
N LEU A 151 21.14 -9.06 15.68
CA LEU A 151 20.32 -8.32 14.72
C LEU A 151 18.83 -8.59 14.94
N VAL A 152 17.98 -7.62 14.62
CA VAL A 152 16.53 -7.84 14.59
C VAL A 152 16.19 -8.72 13.39
N GLU A 153 15.47 -9.82 13.61
CA GLU A 153 14.95 -10.69 12.55
C GLU A 153 13.48 -10.33 12.27
N VAL A 154 13.14 -10.15 11.00
CA VAL A 154 11.79 -9.83 10.51
C VAL A 154 11.34 -10.95 9.59
N GLU A 155 10.33 -11.70 10.01
CA GLU A 155 9.73 -12.79 9.25
C GLU A 155 8.52 -12.27 8.44
N LEU A 156 8.46 -12.65 7.17
CA LEU A 156 7.40 -12.27 6.24
C LEU A 156 6.37 -13.40 6.10
N GLU A 157 5.15 -13.09 5.66
CA GLU A 157 4.08 -14.08 5.47
C GLU A 157 4.40 -15.15 4.42
N ASN A 158 5.27 -14.83 3.44
CA ASN A 158 5.78 -15.80 2.46
C ASN A 158 6.94 -16.69 2.99
N GLY A 159 7.29 -16.56 4.27
CA GLY A 159 8.35 -17.33 4.93
C GLY A 159 9.76 -16.78 4.77
N ALA A 160 9.95 -15.68 4.05
CA ALA A 160 11.23 -15.00 3.98
C ALA A 160 11.61 -14.33 5.30
N LYS A 161 12.91 -14.17 5.53
CA LYS A 161 13.48 -13.54 6.71
C LYS A 161 14.45 -12.46 6.29
N LEU A 162 14.29 -11.29 6.89
CA LEU A 162 15.18 -10.15 6.73
C LEU A 162 15.84 -9.85 8.06
N GLU A 163 17.07 -9.35 8.02
CA GLU A 163 17.81 -8.94 9.21
C GLU A 163 18.07 -7.43 9.18
N SER A 164 18.07 -6.81 10.35
CA SER A 164 18.37 -5.37 10.46
C SER A 164 18.98 -5.01 11.81
N LYS A 165 19.85 -4.00 11.84
CA LYS A 165 20.36 -3.43 13.10
C LYS A 165 19.26 -2.71 13.88
N THR A 166 18.36 -2.02 13.17
CA THR A 166 17.24 -1.28 13.75
C THR A 166 15.98 -1.40 12.90
N VAL A 167 14.82 -1.27 13.54
CA VAL A 167 13.51 -1.34 12.86
C VAL A 167 12.67 -0.12 13.20
N ILE A 168 11.96 0.41 12.21
CA ILE A 168 10.95 1.48 12.40
C ILE A 168 9.58 0.90 12.07
N LEU A 169 8.66 0.89 13.06
CA LEU A 169 7.28 0.45 12.86
C LEU A 169 6.41 1.62 12.41
N SER A 170 5.85 1.49 11.21
CA SER A 170 5.02 2.52 10.56
C SER A 170 3.83 1.91 9.80
N THR A 171 3.28 0.81 10.33
CA THR A 171 2.23 -0.01 9.71
C THR A 171 0.86 0.66 9.64
N GLY A 172 0.70 1.82 10.27
CA GLY A 172 -0.53 2.59 10.28
C GLY A 172 -1.66 1.89 11.04
N ALA A 173 -2.89 2.09 10.57
CA ALA A 173 -4.10 1.52 11.15
C ALA A 173 -5.11 1.23 10.03
N ARG A 174 -6.25 0.62 10.38
CA ARG A 174 -7.42 0.51 9.50
C ARG A 174 -8.62 1.11 10.21
N TRP A 175 -9.42 1.90 9.49
CA TRP A 175 -10.70 2.38 10.00
C TRP A 175 -11.66 1.21 10.12
N ARG A 176 -12.38 1.12 11.24
CA ARG A 176 -13.43 0.13 11.40
C ARG A 176 -14.61 0.55 10.53
N GLU A 177 -15.05 -0.37 9.69
CA GLU A 177 -16.19 -0.19 8.80
C GLU A 177 -17.49 -0.60 9.50
N MET A 178 -18.61 -0.01 9.07
CA MET A 178 -19.94 -0.35 9.57
C MET A 178 -20.40 -1.71 9.03
N ASN A 179 -19.85 -2.15 7.90
CA ASN A 179 -20.20 -3.37 7.18
C ASN A 179 -21.67 -3.43 6.77
N VAL A 180 -22.19 -2.32 6.23
CA VAL A 180 -23.59 -2.21 5.77
C VAL A 180 -23.66 -2.01 4.26
N PRO A 181 -24.76 -2.44 3.60
CA PRO A 181 -24.98 -2.16 2.19
C PRO A 181 -24.87 -0.65 1.89
N GLY A 182 -24.14 -0.31 0.82
CA GLY A 182 -23.88 1.07 0.41
C GLY A 182 -22.62 1.71 1.01
N GLU A 183 -22.05 1.21 2.11
CA GLU A 183 -20.85 1.82 2.72
C GLU A 183 -19.69 1.91 1.72
N GLN A 184 -19.39 0.80 1.04
CA GLN A 184 -18.31 0.76 0.04
C GLN A 184 -18.65 1.55 -1.22
N GLU A 185 -19.92 1.58 -1.63
CA GLU A 185 -20.38 2.29 -2.82
C GLU A 185 -20.27 3.82 -2.67
N TYR A 186 -20.60 4.32 -1.47
CA TYR A 186 -20.56 5.75 -1.15
C TYR A 186 -19.26 6.21 -0.50
N ARG A 187 -18.27 5.32 -0.35
CA ARG A 187 -16.93 5.67 0.11
C ARG A 187 -16.33 6.73 -0.82
N THR A 188 -15.80 7.80 -0.25
CA THR A 188 -15.32 9.01 -0.98
C THR A 188 -16.41 9.81 -1.73
N ARG A 189 -17.69 9.45 -1.55
CA ARG A 189 -18.87 10.10 -2.18
C ARG A 189 -19.96 10.44 -1.16
N GLY A 190 -19.58 10.66 0.10
CA GLY A 190 -20.50 10.95 1.19
C GLY A 190 -20.19 10.15 2.46
N VAL A 191 -19.69 8.91 2.31
CA VAL A 191 -19.11 8.14 3.42
C VAL A 191 -17.65 8.53 3.56
N ALA A 192 -17.31 9.07 4.73
CA ALA A 192 -16.00 9.56 5.11
C ALA A 192 -15.67 9.11 6.54
N TYR A 193 -14.38 8.83 6.80
CA TYR A 193 -13.92 8.32 8.10
C TYR A 193 -13.23 9.39 8.95
N CYS A 194 -12.76 10.47 8.34
CA CYS A 194 -11.93 11.49 8.98
C CYS A 194 -12.65 12.84 9.01
N PRO A 195 -13.19 13.28 10.17
CA PRO A 195 -13.88 14.57 10.25
C PRO A 195 -12.95 15.77 9.99
N HIS A 196 -11.66 15.65 10.32
CA HIS A 196 -10.66 16.70 10.04
C HIS A 196 -10.36 16.86 8.55
N CYS A 197 -10.53 15.79 7.77
CA CYS A 197 -10.19 15.74 6.36
C CYS A 197 -11.36 16.28 5.53
N ASP A 198 -12.56 15.74 5.76
CA ASP A 198 -13.71 15.97 4.88
C ASP A 198 -14.72 16.97 5.46
N GLY A 199 -14.64 17.31 6.75
CA GLY A 199 -15.58 18.21 7.43
C GLY A 199 -15.87 19.52 6.69
N PRO A 200 -14.86 20.25 6.16
CA PRO A 200 -15.09 21.48 5.40
C PRO A 200 -15.98 21.30 4.16
N LEU A 201 -16.00 20.12 3.53
CA LEU A 201 -16.76 19.83 2.31
C LEU A 201 -18.28 19.79 2.57
N PHE A 202 -18.70 19.60 3.83
CA PHE A 202 -20.11 19.45 4.21
C PHE A 202 -20.74 20.73 4.79
N LYS A 203 -20.13 21.90 4.60
CA LYS A 203 -20.69 23.18 5.08
C LYS A 203 -22.11 23.40 4.53
N GLY A 204 -23.07 23.62 5.44
CA GLY A 204 -24.48 23.82 5.09
C GLY A 204 -25.23 22.55 4.66
N LYS A 205 -24.63 21.37 4.82
CA LYS A 205 -25.24 20.06 4.58
C LYS A 205 -25.62 19.40 5.90
N ARG A 206 -26.52 18.41 5.83
CA ARG A 206 -26.86 17.54 6.96
C ARG A 206 -25.94 16.32 6.93
N VAL A 207 -25.34 15.98 8.06
CA VAL A 207 -24.44 14.82 8.25
C VAL A 207 -24.86 14.04 9.51
N ALA A 208 -24.35 12.84 9.69
CA ALA A 208 -24.57 11.96 10.85
C ALA A 208 -23.24 11.56 11.48
#